data_AF-A0A8T4BTU2-F1
#
_entry.id   AF-A0A8T4BTU2-F1
#
_cell.length_a   1.000
_cell.length_b   1.000
_cell.length_c   1.000
_cell.angle_alpha   90.00
_cell.angle_beta   90.00
_cell.angle_gamma   90.00
#
_symmetry.space_group_name_H-M   'P 1'
#
loop_
_entity.id
_entity.type
_entity.pdbx_description
1 polymer ?
#
loop_
_entity_poly.entity_id
_entity_poly.type
_entity_poly.pdbx_seq_one_letter_code
_entity_poly.pdbx_strand_id
1 'polypeptide(L)'
;LSDRGTQYYTNLGETCRFLEHLKSKGVQHIYASIKKPTTCGKLERFWGTHNRERWNFTSLRKFINYYNHKRPHMSLGYYTPHAIYIKDMK
;
A
#
# COMPACT_ATOMS: atom_id res chain seq x y z
N LEU A 1 -8.30 0.44 -1.72
CA LEU A 1 -8.44 -0.93 -1.19
C LEU A 1 -7.91 -0.93 0.23
N SER A 2 -8.76 -1.21 1.23
CA SER A 2 -8.34 -1.38 2.61
C SER A 2 -8.96 -2.64 3.22
N ASP A 3 -8.48 -3.04 4.39
CA ASP A 3 -9.23 -3.96 5.24
C ASP A 3 -10.47 -3.27 5.85
N ARG A 4 -11.23 -4.02 6.65
CA ARG A 4 -12.36 -3.51 7.43
C ARG A 4 -11.94 -3.07 8.84
N GLY A 5 -10.70 -2.59 9.00
CA GLY A 5 -10.28 -1.98 10.26
C GLY A 5 -11.14 -0.76 10.58
N THR A 6 -11.32 -0.48 11.87
CA THR A 6 -12.17 0.62 12.36
C THR A 6 -11.78 2.00 11.84
N GLN A 7 -10.54 2.16 11.40
CA GLN A 7 -10.06 3.39 10.74
C GLN A 7 -10.64 3.59 9.34
N TYR A 8 -10.92 2.51 8.61
CA TYR A 8 -11.33 2.54 7.20
C TYR A 8 -12.77 2.08 6.98
N TYR A 9 -13.41 1.54 8.01
CA TYR A 9 -14.76 1.00 7.99
C TYR A 9 -15.54 1.44 9.24
N THR A 10 -16.80 1.80 9.06
CA THR A 10 -17.71 2.23 10.13
C THR A 10 -18.14 1.04 10.98
N ASN A 11 -17.98 1.12 12.29
CA ASN A 11 -18.68 0.22 13.21
C ASN A 11 -19.98 0.90 13.67
N LEU A 12 -21.09 0.16 13.73
CA LEU A 12 -22.33 0.56 14.41
C LEU A 12 -23.05 1.83 13.89
N GLY A 13 -22.93 2.18 12.61
CA GLY A 13 -23.79 3.20 11.97
C GLY A 13 -23.32 4.65 12.09
N GLU A 14 -22.13 4.90 12.61
CA GLU A 14 -21.49 6.23 12.59
C GLU A 14 -20.90 6.58 11.23
N THR A 15 -20.71 7.87 10.93
CA THR A 15 -20.02 8.31 9.70
C THR A 15 -18.51 8.21 9.84
N CYS A 16 -17.87 7.48 8.93
CA CYS A 16 -16.41 7.38 8.87
C CYS A 16 -15.84 8.58 8.08
N ARG A 17 -15.11 9.47 8.76
CA ARG A 17 -14.44 10.63 8.15
C ARG A 17 -13.57 10.26 6.94
N PHE A 18 -12.98 9.07 6.94
CA PHE A 18 -12.19 8.58 5.82
C PHE A 18 -13.06 8.35 4.57
N LEU A 19 -14.27 7.78 4.72
CA LEU A 19 -15.19 7.56 3.60
C LEU A 19 -15.74 8.87 3.05
N GLU A 20 -16.05 9.83 3.93
CA GLU A 20 -16.46 11.18 3.53
C GLU A 20 -15.37 11.88 2.72
N HIS A 21 -14.12 11.76 3.15
CA HIS A 21 -12.96 12.31 2.44
C HIS A 21 -12.70 11.64 1.09
N LEU A 22 -12.89 10.31 0.99
CA LEU A 22 -12.79 9.62 -0.30
C LEU A 22 -13.92 10.06 -1.24
N LYS A 23 -15.13 10.25 -0.72
CA LYS A 23 -16.29 10.74 -1.47
C LYS A 23 -16.05 12.16 -2.00
N SER A 24 -15.50 13.07 -1.18
CA SER A 24 -15.19 14.44 -1.61
C SER A 24 -14.12 14.48 -2.71
N LYS A 25 -13.24 13.48 -2.77
CA LYS A 25 -12.23 13.32 -3.81
C LYS A 25 -12.70 12.51 -5.03
N GLY A 26 -13.95 12.04 -5.05
CA GLY A 26 -14.47 11.18 -6.11
C GLY A 26 -13.77 9.81 -6.19
N VAL A 27 -13.13 9.36 -5.11
CA VAL A 27 -12.41 8.09 -5.06
C VAL A 27 -13.34 6.99 -4.56
N GLN A 28 -13.55 5.95 -5.36
CA GLN A 28 -14.31 4.79 -4.93
C GLN A 28 -13.52 3.95 -3.93
N HIS A 29 -14.06 3.77 -2.73
CA HIS A 29 -13.46 2.89 -1.74
C HIS A 29 -13.81 1.42 -2.01
N ILE A 30 -12.79 0.55 -2.02
CA ILE A 30 -12.95 -0.90 -2.19
C ILE A 30 -12.47 -1.58 -0.91
N TYR A 31 -13.24 -2.52 -0.38
CA TYR A 31 -12.89 -3.29 0.81
C TYR A 31 -12.37 -4.66 0.45
N ALA A 32 -11.33 -5.13 1.13
CA ALA A 32 -10.92 -6.53 1.12
C ALA A 32 -12.04 -7.39 1.72
N SER A 33 -12.23 -8.61 1.22
CA SER A 33 -13.21 -9.55 1.78
C SER A 33 -12.87 -9.97 3.21
N ILE A 34 -13.91 -10.24 4.02
CA ILE A 34 -13.75 -10.70 5.41
C ILE A 34 -12.96 -12.02 5.41
N LYS A 35 -11.97 -12.14 6.32
CA LYS A 35 -11.11 -13.33 6.47
C LYS A 35 -10.33 -13.71 5.19
N LYS A 36 -10.01 -12.73 4.33
CA LYS A 36 -9.16 -12.92 3.13
C LYS A 36 -7.91 -12.02 3.17
N PRO A 37 -6.91 -12.37 4.01
CA PRO A 37 -5.72 -11.54 4.24
C PRO A 37 -4.87 -11.32 2.98
N THR A 38 -4.92 -12.27 2.03
CA THR A 38 -4.18 -12.21 0.76
C THR A 38 -4.47 -10.94 -0.06
N THR A 39 -5.67 -10.36 0.08
CA THR A 39 -6.08 -9.14 -0.64
C THR A 39 -5.20 -7.94 -0.29
N CYS A 40 -4.78 -7.83 0.98
CA CYS A 40 -3.85 -6.80 1.46
C CYS A 40 -2.39 -7.30 1.47
N GLY A 41 -2.14 -8.54 1.06
CA GLY A 41 -0.86 -9.22 1.18
C GLY A 41 0.31 -8.54 0.47
N LYS A 42 0.06 -7.79 -0.62
CA LYS A 42 1.10 -6.98 -1.28
C LYS A 42 1.64 -5.90 -0.33
N LEU A 43 0.75 -5.22 0.39
CA LEU A 43 1.12 -4.17 1.35
C LEU A 43 1.76 -4.79 2.60
N GLU A 44 1.23 -5.91 3.09
CA GLU A 44 1.83 -6.67 4.20
C GLU A 44 3.26 -7.12 3.86
N ARG A 45 3.49 -7.62 2.64
CA ARG A 45 4.82 -8.04 2.18
C ARG A 45 5.78 -6.85 2.09
N PHE A 46 5.30 -5.69 1.66
CA PHE A 46 6.08 -4.45 1.66
C PHE A 46 6.50 -4.08 3.09
N TRP A 47 5.57 -4.02 4.03
CA TRP A 47 5.88 -3.68 5.43
C TRP A 47 6.74 -4.73 6.12
N GLY A 48 6.57 -6.01 5.81
CA GLY A 48 7.47 -7.07 6.28
C GLY A 48 8.90 -6.89 5.77
N THR A 49 9.07 -6.46 4.52
CA THR A 49 10.39 -6.12 3.97
C THR A 49 10.99 -4.91 4.67
N HIS A 50 10.19 -3.84 4.85
CA HIS A 50 10.60 -2.68 5.63
C HIS A 50 11.05 -3.07 7.05
N ASN A 51 10.26 -3.86 7.78
CA ASN A 51 10.60 -4.20 9.17
C ASN A 51 11.90 -4.98 9.30
N ARG A 52 12.25 -5.81 8.30
CA ARG A 52 13.53 -6.53 8.27
C ARG A 52 14.71 -5.61 7.94
N GLU A 53 14.51 -4.66 7.03
CA GLU A 53 15.60 -3.88 6.42
C GLU A 53 15.70 -2.45 6.95
N ARG A 54 14.73 -1.97 7.75
CA ARG A 54 14.63 -0.59 8.22
C ARG A 54 15.87 -0.08 8.94
N TRP A 55 16.60 -0.97 9.60
CA TRP A 55 17.81 -0.64 10.36
C TRP A 55 18.96 -0.13 9.46
N ASN A 56 18.91 -0.45 8.15
CA ASN A 56 19.88 0.03 7.16
C ASN A 56 19.57 1.46 6.68
N PHE A 57 18.47 2.07 7.12
CA PHE A 57 18.01 3.36 6.62
C PHE A 57 17.78 4.32 7.77
N THR A 58 18.23 5.57 7.61
CA THR A 58 18.03 6.60 8.64
C THR A 58 16.57 7.11 8.71
N SER A 59 15.72 6.76 7.74
CA SER A 59 14.31 7.13 7.73
C SER A 59 13.48 6.26 6.78
N LEU A 60 12.17 6.18 7.04
CA LEU A 60 11.21 5.53 6.14
C LEU A 60 11.25 6.13 4.73
N ARG A 61 11.43 7.44 4.60
CA ARG A 61 11.53 8.11 3.29
C ARG A 61 12.74 7.62 2.48
N LYS A 62 13.89 7.40 3.13
CA LYS A 62 15.07 6.82 2.45
C LYS A 62 14.82 5.38 2.02
N PHE A 63 14.16 4.58 2.86
CA PHE A 63 13.76 3.22 2.51
C PHE A 63 12.82 3.21 1.29
N ILE A 64 11.76 4.03 1.30
CA ILE A 64 10.80 4.11 0.19
C ILE A 64 11.51 4.51 -1.12
N ASN A 65 12.38 5.52 -1.06
CA ASN A 65 13.15 5.95 -2.23
C ASN A 65 14.03 4.83 -2.78
N TYR A 66 14.74 4.12 -1.90
CA TYR A 66 15.54 2.96 -2.29
C TYR A 66 14.67 1.86 -2.90
N TYR A 67 13.57 1.50 -2.25
CA TYR A 67 12.67 0.41 -2.67
C TYR A 67 12.05 0.67 -4.05
N ASN A 68 11.64 1.91 -4.33
CA ASN A 68 10.95 2.29 -5.55
C ASN A 68 11.89 2.60 -6.72
N HIS A 69 13.06 3.20 -6.47
CA HIS A 69 13.92 3.74 -7.54
C HIS A 69 15.27 3.04 -7.69
N LYS A 70 15.75 2.30 -6.69
CA LYS A 70 17.10 1.71 -6.71
C LYS A 70 17.12 0.18 -6.63
N ARG A 71 16.17 -0.41 -5.90
CA ARG A 71 16.10 -1.87 -5.70
C ARG A 71 15.57 -2.56 -6.96
N PRO A 72 16.34 -3.44 -7.62
CA PRO A 72 15.80 -4.31 -8.66
C PRO A 72 14.96 -5.42 -8.01
N HIS A 73 13.81 -5.74 -8.60
CA HIS A 73 12.94 -6.82 -8.11
C HIS A 73 12.90 -7.95 -9.12
N MET A 74 13.28 -9.16 -8.70
CA MET A 74 13.29 -10.34 -9.56
C MET A 74 11.92 -10.64 -10.16
N SER A 75 10.84 -10.49 -9.37
CA SER A 75 9.46 -10.66 -9.85
C SER A 75 9.02 -9.64 -10.90
N LEU A 76 9.78 -8.55 -11.06
CA LEU A 76 9.56 -7.51 -12.05
C LEU A 76 10.60 -7.59 -13.19
N GLY A 77 11.27 -8.73 -13.39
CA GLY A 77 12.31 -8.87 -14.41
C GLY A 77 13.54 -8.00 -14.14
N TYR A 78 13.91 -7.84 -12.87
CA TYR A 78 15.01 -6.98 -12.40
C TYR A 78 14.81 -5.48 -12.61
N TYR A 79 13.61 -5.04 -13.00
CA TYR A 79 13.25 -3.62 -13.01
C TYR A 79 12.89 -3.12 -11.60
N THR A 80 12.86 -1.79 -11.46
CA THR A 80 12.40 -1.11 -10.25
C THR A 80 10.87 -0.89 -10.32
N PRO A 81 10.17 -0.79 -9.17
CA PRO A 81 8.74 -0.53 -9.16
C PRO A 81 8.37 0.76 -9.90
N HIS A 82 9.21 1.79 -9.79
CA HIS A 82 9.00 3.04 -10.51
C HIS A 82 9.10 2.88 -12.03
N ALA A 83 10.08 2.12 -12.52
CA ALA A 83 10.24 1.88 -13.96
C ALA A 83 9.02 1.15 -14.56
N ILE A 84 8.50 0.13 -13.85
CA ILE A 84 7.28 -0.58 -14.27
C ILE A 84 6.06 0.34 -14.23
N TYR A 85 5.90 1.12 -13.16
CA TYR A 85 4.79 2.06 -13.04
C TYR A 85 4.76 3.07 -14.20
N ILE A 86 5.90 3.67 -14.56
CA ILE A 86 5.98 4.61 -15.69
C ILE A 86 5.72 3.92 -17.02
N LYS A 87 6.11 2.66 -17.18
CA LYS A 87 5.83 1.86 -18.38
C LYS A 87 4.33 1.60 -18.54
N ASP A 88 3.63 1.26 -17.46
CA ASP A 88 2.21 0.91 -17.47
C ASP A 88 1.28 2.13 -17.57
N MET A 89 1.79 3.34 -17.28
CA MET A 89 1.05 4.60 -17.46
C MET A 89 1.06 5.15 -18.90
N LYS A 90 1.83 4.54 -19.80
CA LYS A 90 1.84 4.86 -21.24
C LYS A 90 0.87 3.96 -21.99
#